data_AF-A0A0F4JQ69-F1
#
_entry.id   AF-A0A0F4JQ69-F1
#
_cell.length_a   1.000
_cell.length_b   1.000
_cell.length_c   1.000
_cell.angle_alpha   90.00
_cell.angle_beta   90.00
_cell.angle_gamma   90.00
#
_symmetry.space_group_name_H-M   'P 1'
#
loop_
_entity.id
_entity.type
_entity.pdbx_description
1 polymer ?
#
loop_
_entity_poly.entity_id
_entity_poly.type
_entity_poly.pdbx_seq_one_letter_code
_entity_poly.pdbx_strand_id
1 'polypeptide(L)'
;MSEDHTRVQEFFGARADAWDEKFPEDGPAFTAAVAECGIGPGERVLDAGCGTGRALTPLREAVGPSGTVLGVDLTERMLAAARRAGRGADGTL
;
A
#
# COMPACT_ATOMS: atom_id res chain seq x y z
N MET A 1 -22.94 14.05 4.05
CA MET A 1 -22.10 12.83 3.94
C MET A 1 -20.85 13.02 3.07
N SER A 2 -20.39 14.25 2.81
CA SER A 2 -19.14 14.53 2.05
C SER A 2 -18.01 15.10 2.92
N GLU A 3 -18.16 15.15 4.24
CA GLU A 3 -17.13 15.74 5.12
C GLU A 3 -16.09 14.71 5.57
N ASP A 4 -16.38 13.41 5.41
CA ASP A 4 -15.56 12.33 5.97
C ASP A 4 -14.31 12.04 5.13
N HIS A 5 -14.46 12.01 3.80
CA HIS A 5 -13.33 11.74 2.89
C HIS A 5 -12.30 12.87 2.81
N THR A 6 -12.73 14.13 2.91
CA THR A 6 -11.84 15.30 2.92
C THR A 6 -11.00 15.30 4.19
N ARG A 7 -11.60 14.98 5.34
CA ARG A 7 -10.89 14.86 6.61
C ARG A 7 -9.82 13.75 6.58
N VAL A 8 -10.14 12.61 5.96
CA VAL A 8 -9.17 11.52 5.73
C VAL A 8 -8.00 12.02 4.88
N GLN A 9 -8.27 12.62 3.72
CA GLN A 9 -7.24 13.14 2.81
C GLN A 9 -6.34 14.20 3.47
N GLU A 10 -6.92 15.12 4.26
CA GLU A 10 -6.15 16.14 4.98
C GLU A 10 -5.25 15.52 6.06
N PHE A 11 -5.80 14.59 6.85
CA PHE A 11 -5.05 13.93 7.92
C PHE A 11 -3.86 13.14 7.37
N PHE A 12 -4.09 12.27 6.39
CA PHE A 12 -3.06 11.43 5.81
C PHE A 12 -2.13 12.23 4.88
N GLY A 13 -2.68 13.15 4.09
CA GLY A 13 -1.93 13.94 3.12
C GLY A 13 -0.85 14.81 3.76
N ALA A 14 -1.15 15.42 4.92
CA ALA A 14 -0.17 16.21 5.68
C ALA A 14 0.98 15.37 6.28
N ARG A 15 0.85 14.03 6.28
CA ARG A 15 1.79 13.11 6.92
C ARG A 15 2.49 12.18 5.92
N ALA A 16 2.06 12.16 4.67
CA ALA A 16 2.50 11.18 3.67
C ALA A 16 4.03 11.13 3.51
N ASP A 17 4.69 12.29 3.52
CA ASP A 17 6.15 12.38 3.27
C ASP A 17 6.98 11.77 4.42
N ALA A 18 6.48 11.82 5.66
CA ALA A 18 7.17 11.30 6.85
C ALA A 18 6.50 10.04 7.42
N TRP A 19 5.55 9.44 6.69
CA TRP A 19 4.74 8.33 7.19
C TRP A 19 5.62 7.13 7.55
N ASP A 20 6.51 6.74 6.64
CA ASP A 20 7.37 5.57 6.80
C ASP A 20 8.42 5.78 7.91
N GLU A 21 8.93 7.01 8.09
CA GLU A 21 9.85 7.35 9.18
C GLU A 21 9.19 7.25 10.55
N LYS A 22 7.89 7.57 10.63
CA LYS A 22 7.13 7.50 11.88
C LYS A 22 6.82 6.05 12.29
N PHE A 23 6.77 5.13 11.33
CA PHE A 23 6.41 3.74 11.54
C PHE A 23 7.46 2.80 10.92
N PRO A 24 8.74 2.84 11.32
CA PRO A 24 9.80 2.14 10.58
C PRO A 24 9.65 0.60 10.60
N GLU A 25 8.93 0.03 11.57
CA GLU A 25 8.95 -1.40 11.86
C GLU A 25 7.82 -2.24 11.23
N ASP A 26 6.88 -1.66 10.46
CA ASP A 26 5.74 -2.45 9.98
C ASP A 26 6.08 -3.45 8.86
N GLY A 27 7.32 -3.49 8.34
CA GLY A 27 7.74 -4.39 7.26
C GLY A 27 7.45 -5.87 7.56
N PRO A 28 8.02 -6.44 8.64
CA PRO A 28 7.71 -7.80 9.08
C PRO A 28 6.23 -8.04 9.38
N ALA A 29 5.51 -7.03 9.87
CA ALA A 29 4.07 -7.15 10.14
C ALA A 29 3.26 -7.31 8.84
N PHE A 30 3.61 -6.57 7.78
CA PHE A 30 2.98 -6.75 6.47
C PHE A 30 3.29 -8.11 5.86
N THR A 31 4.54 -8.57 5.93
CA THR A 31 4.88 -9.92 5.44
C THR A 31 4.08 -11.01 6.17
N ALA A 32 3.96 -10.92 7.50
CA ALA A 32 3.18 -11.85 8.29
C ALA A 32 1.69 -11.81 7.92
N ALA A 33 1.10 -10.62 7.82
CA ALA A 33 -0.30 -10.44 7.44
C ALA A 33 -0.59 -11.01 6.05
N VAL A 34 0.28 -10.76 5.06
CA VAL A 34 0.12 -11.30 3.70
C VAL A 34 0.20 -12.83 3.69
N ALA A 35 1.08 -13.44 4.49
CA ALA A 35 1.17 -14.89 4.60
C ALA A 35 -0.12 -15.52 5.17
N GLU A 36 -0.80 -14.83 6.09
CA GLU A 36 -2.07 -15.27 6.67
C GLU A 36 -3.25 -15.16 5.68
N CYS A 37 -3.15 -14.30 4.66
CA CYS A 37 -4.21 -14.14 3.65
C CYS A 37 -4.36 -15.33 2.69
N GLY A 38 -3.40 -16.27 2.67
CA GLY A 38 -3.44 -17.43 1.78
C GLY A 38 -3.32 -17.09 0.30
N ILE A 39 -2.69 -15.96 -0.03
CA ILE A 39 -2.49 -15.48 -1.40
C ILE A 39 -1.53 -16.42 -2.15
N GLY A 40 -1.93 -16.82 -3.35
CA GLY A 40 -1.20 -17.76 -4.19
C GLY A 40 -0.57 -17.14 -5.46
N PRO A 41 0.38 -17.85 -6.10
CA PRO A 41 0.94 -17.41 -7.38
C PRO A 41 -0.13 -17.27 -8.47
N GLY A 42 -0.06 -16.19 -9.24
CA GLY A 42 -0.99 -15.89 -10.33
C GLY A 42 -2.28 -15.17 -9.89
N GLU A 43 -2.50 -14.99 -8.60
CA GLU A 43 -3.70 -14.31 -8.09
C GLU A 43 -3.67 -12.80 -8.34
N ARG A 44 -4.84 -12.18 -8.17
CA ARG A 44 -5.04 -10.73 -8.32
C ARG A 44 -5.50 -10.18 -6.98
N VAL A 45 -4.72 -9.26 -6.42
CA VAL A 45 -4.96 -8.68 -5.10
C VAL A 45 -5.20 -7.17 -5.19
N LEU A 46 -6.16 -6.69 -4.41
CA LEU A 46 -6.43 -5.28 -4.16
C LEU A 46 -5.96 -4.91 -2.74
N ASP A 47 -5.06 -3.94 -2.63
CA ASP A 47 -4.72 -3.28 -1.37
C ASP A 47 -5.52 -1.96 -1.25
N ALA A 48 -6.60 -2.01 -0.47
CA ALA A 48 -7.54 -0.91 -0.32
C ALA A 48 -7.14 0.01 0.84
N GLY A 49 -6.76 1.25 0.52
CA GLY A 49 -6.12 2.15 1.46
C GLY A 49 -4.63 1.86 1.59
N CYS A 50 -3.95 1.63 0.46
CA CYS A 50 -2.56 1.15 0.43
C CYS A 50 -1.54 2.14 1.05
N GLY A 51 -1.94 3.39 1.30
CA GLY A 51 -1.08 4.42 1.87
C GLY A 51 0.19 4.62 1.06
N THR A 52 1.34 4.61 1.73
CA THR A 52 2.66 4.67 1.08
C THR A 52 3.06 3.36 0.39
N GLY A 53 2.18 2.36 0.32
CA GLY A 53 2.36 1.13 -0.47
C GLY A 53 3.17 0.05 0.23
N ARG A 54 3.29 0.08 1.56
CA ARG A 54 4.18 -0.81 2.32
C ARG A 54 3.87 -2.30 2.18
N ALA A 55 2.60 -2.64 1.95
CA ALA A 55 2.18 -4.02 1.72
C ALA A 55 2.42 -4.48 0.27
N LEU A 56 2.70 -3.59 -0.69
CA LEU A 56 2.78 -3.96 -2.11
C LEU A 56 3.93 -4.91 -2.40
N THR A 57 5.08 -4.75 -1.73
CA THR A 57 6.23 -5.65 -1.91
C THR A 57 5.92 -7.08 -1.43
N PRO A 58 5.48 -7.34 -0.18
CA PRO A 58 5.11 -8.70 0.21
C PRO A 58 3.92 -9.25 -0.59
N LEU A 59 2.96 -8.41 -1.00
CA LEU A 59 1.89 -8.82 -1.90
C LEU A 59 2.44 -9.26 -3.27
N ARG A 60 3.37 -8.51 -3.84
CA ARG A 60 4.02 -8.80 -5.12
C ARG A 60 4.76 -10.13 -5.07
N GLU A 61 5.47 -10.38 -3.96
CA GLU A 61 6.17 -11.64 -3.71
C GLU A 61 5.18 -12.82 -3.65
N ALA A 62 4.07 -12.66 -2.92
CA ALA A 62 3.06 -13.71 -2.76
C ALA A 62 2.36 -14.08 -4.07
N VAL A 63 1.93 -13.09 -4.85
CA VAL A 63 1.23 -13.36 -6.12
C VAL A 63 2.17 -13.79 -7.25
N GLY A 64 3.49 -13.65 -7.10
CA GLY A 64 4.50 -14.07 -8.08
C GLY A 64 4.39 -13.36 -9.44
N PRO A 65 5.24 -13.65 -10.44
CA PRO A 65 5.36 -12.85 -11.67
C PRO A 65 4.11 -12.85 -12.58
N SER A 66 3.26 -13.88 -12.48
CA SER A 66 2.02 -13.98 -13.27
C SER A 66 0.82 -13.32 -12.59
N GLY A 67 0.93 -12.95 -11.32
CA GLY A 67 -0.14 -12.31 -10.55
C GLY A 67 -0.18 -10.79 -10.72
N THR A 68 -1.16 -10.14 -10.10
CA THR A 68 -1.32 -8.68 -10.16
C THR A 68 -1.61 -8.12 -8.78
N VAL A 69 -1.00 -6.98 -8.46
CA VAL A 69 -1.31 -6.18 -7.27
C VAL A 69 -1.80 -4.81 -7.73
N LEU A 70 -2.97 -4.41 -7.23
CA LEU A 70 -3.53 -3.07 -7.41
C LEU A 70 -3.60 -2.40 -6.03
N GLY A 71 -2.84 -1.34 -5.82
CA GLY A 71 -2.96 -0.48 -4.65
C GLY A 71 -3.87 0.70 -4.96
N VAL A 72 -4.83 0.99 -4.07
CA VAL A 72 -5.68 2.18 -4.18
C VAL A 72 -5.65 2.94 -2.87
N ASP A 73 -5.56 4.25 -2.95
CA ASP A 73 -5.70 5.13 -1.78
C ASP A 73 -6.46 6.39 -2.19
N LEU A 74 -7.28 6.91 -1.28
CA LEU A 74 -8.03 8.15 -1.51
C LEU A 74 -7.13 9.38 -1.46
N THR A 75 -5.93 9.26 -0.90
CA THR A 75 -5.00 10.35 -0.65
C THR A 75 -3.90 10.35 -1.70
N GLU A 76 -3.98 11.23 -2.71
CA GLU A 76 -2.98 11.29 -3.80
C GLU A 76 -1.54 11.43 -3.31
N ARG A 77 -1.32 12.17 -2.20
CA ARG A 77 0.01 12.32 -1.59
C ARG A 77 0.58 11.00 -1.06
N MET A 78 -0.26 10.08 -0.59
CA MET A 78 0.16 8.75 -0.18
C MET A 78 0.65 7.93 -1.38
N LEU A 79 -0.10 7.93 -2.48
CA LEU A 79 0.31 7.28 -3.74
C LEU A 79 1.59 7.90 -4.32
N ALA A 80 1.74 9.22 -4.23
CA ALA A 80 2.96 9.90 -4.64
C ALA A 80 4.17 9.45 -3.80
N ALA A 81 4.00 9.33 -2.47
CA ALA A 81 5.04 8.79 -1.59
C ALA A 81 5.38 7.33 -1.91
N ALA A 82 4.39 6.49 -2.18
CA ALA A 82 4.58 5.11 -2.62
C ALA A 82 5.42 5.02 -3.91
N ARG A 83 5.10 5.84 -4.92
CA ARG A 83 5.85 5.91 -6.17
C ARG A 83 7.29 6.39 -5.96
N ARG A 84 7.52 7.40 -5.13
CA ARG A 84 8.87 7.88 -4.78
C ARG A 84 9.70 6.82 -4.05
N ALA A 85 9.06 6.00 -3.24
CA ALA A 85 9.69 4.85 -2.56
C ALA A 85 9.94 3.65 -3.50
N GLY A 86 9.62 3.76 -4.81
CA GLY A 86 9.82 2.69 -5.79
C GLY A 86 8.73 1.62 -5.83
N ARG A 87 7.69 1.73 -4.98
CA ARG A 87 6.69 0.66 -4.79
C ARG A 87 5.67 0.54 -5.93
N GLY A 88 5.68 1.48 -6.87
CA GLY A 88 4.96 1.35 -8.14
C GLY A 88 5.51 0.24 -9.06
N ALA A 89 6.70 -0.31 -8.76
CA ALA A 89 7.21 -1.51 -9.44
C ALA A 89 6.54 -2.80 -8.94
N ASP A 90 6.04 -2.79 -7.69
CA ASP A 90 5.45 -3.96 -7.04
C ASP A 90 3.93 -4.07 -7.28
N GLY A 91 3.28 -2.94 -7.58
CA GLY A 91 1.86 -2.89 -7.88
C GLY A 91 1.48 -1.68 -8.73
N THR A 92 0.34 -1.79 -9.40
CA THR A 92 -0.28 -0.62 -10.05
C THR A 92 -0.88 0.27 -8.98
N LEU A 93 -0.67 1.59 -9.10
CA LEU A 93 -1.09 2.64 -8.16
C LEU A 93 -1.84 3.75 -8.88
#